data_AF-A0A945I3C6-F1
#
_entry.id   AF-A0A945I3C6-F1
#
_cell.length_a   1.000
_cell.length_b   1.000
_cell.length_c   1.000
_cell.angle_alpha   90.00
_cell.angle_beta   90.00
_cell.angle_gamma   90.00
#
_symmetry.space_group_name_H-M   'P 1'
#
loop_
_entity.id
_entity.type
_entity.pdbx_description
1 polymer ?
#
loop_
_entity_poly.entity_id
_entity_poly.type
_entity_poly.pdbx_seq_one_letter_code
_entity_poly.pdbx_strand_id
1 'polypeptide(L)' 'AGMAAGFPAGAPNGHQLINNSSDDVVFLEVGNRTPEDVVKYPDMDLMLTKQPGNHQYTDRDGKPIGDKVAGAPGSDDK' A
#
# COMPACT_ATOMS: atom_id res chain seq x y z
N ALA A 1 3.32 -1.43 -24.42
CA ALA A 1 4.27 -2.03 -23.46
C ALA A 1 5.55 -1.20 -23.43
N GLY A 2 6.31 -1.21 -22.33
CA GLY A 2 7.59 -0.47 -22.22
C GLY A 2 7.51 0.91 -21.57
N MET A 3 6.34 1.33 -21.08
CA MET A 3 6.23 2.50 -20.21
C MET A 3 6.78 2.18 -18.81
N ALA A 4 7.32 3.18 -18.13
CA ALA A 4 7.80 3.08 -16.76
C ALA A 4 7.27 4.26 -15.93
N ALA A 5 7.00 4.01 -14.66
CA ALA A 5 6.64 5.00 -13.66
C ALA A 5 7.50 4.80 -12.42
N GLY A 6 7.84 5.90 -11.73
CA GLY A 6 8.62 5.87 -10.50
C GLY A 6 7.91 6.65 -9.40
N PHE A 7 8.01 6.13 -8.18
CA PHE A 7 7.36 6.69 -6.99
C PHE A 7 8.41 6.94 -5.91
N PRO A 8 9.03 8.14 -5.88
CA PRO A 8 10.03 8.47 -4.88
C PRO A 8 9.44 8.37 -3.46
N ALA A 9 10.19 7.76 -2.54
CA ALA A 9 9.78 7.64 -1.14
C ALA A 9 9.46 9.02 -0.53
N GLY A 10 8.36 9.10 0.23
CA GLY A 10 7.91 10.31 0.91
C GLY A 10 7.20 11.34 0.01
N ALA A 11 7.17 11.16 -1.32
CA ALA A 11 6.35 12.00 -2.18
C ALA A 11 4.85 11.73 -1.86
N PRO A 12 4.04 12.75 -1.53
CA PRO A 12 2.65 12.58 -1.13
C PRO A 12 1.73 12.37 -2.33
N ASN A 13 2.07 11.44 -3.21
CA ASN A 13 1.33 11.10 -4.42
C ASN A 13 0.98 9.61 -4.38
N GLY A 14 -0.20 9.30 -3.82
CA GLY A 14 -0.75 7.95 -3.81
C GLY A 14 -0.98 7.47 -5.25
N HIS A 15 -0.69 6.19 -5.50
CA HIS A 15 -0.76 5.62 -6.84
C HIS A 15 -1.39 4.23 -6.80
N GLN A 16 -2.11 3.91 -7.87
CA GLN A 16 -2.71 2.60 -8.11
C GLN A 16 -2.67 2.30 -9.61
N LEU A 17 -2.66 1.01 -9.96
CA LEU A 17 -2.79 0.56 -11.33
C LEU A 17 -4.11 -0.18 -11.49
N ILE A 18 -4.97 0.32 -12.38
CA ILE A 18 -6.28 -0.27 -12.68
C ILE A 18 -6.25 -0.84 -14.09
N ASN A 19 -6.56 -2.13 -14.24
CA ASN A 19 -6.79 -2.74 -15.53
C ASN A 19 -8.25 -2.50 -15.97
N ASN A 20 -8.46 -1.58 -16.92
CA ASN A 20 -9.77 -1.28 -17.51
C ASN A 20 -10.04 -2.06 -18.82
N SER A 21 -9.22 -3.07 -19.14
CA SER A 21 -9.37 -3.90 -20.35
C SER A 21 -10.03 -5.24 -20.03
N SER A 22 -10.38 -5.99 -21.07
CA SER A 22 -10.86 -7.37 -20.95
C SER A 22 -9.76 -8.41 -20.87
N ASP A 23 -8.50 -8.00 -21.05
CA ASP A 23 -7.36 -8.89 -21.20
C ASP A 23 -6.43 -8.76 -19.99
N ASP A 24 -5.59 -9.78 -19.78
CA ASP A 24 -4.60 -9.75 -18.71
C ASP A 24 -3.52 -8.69 -18.98
N VAL A 25 -3.13 -7.97 -17.91
CA VAL A 25 -2.05 -7.00 -17.92
C VAL A 25 -0.94 -7.45 -16.98
N VAL A 26 0.28 -7.50 -17.51
CA VAL A 26 1.49 -7.85 -16.76
C VAL A 26 2.40 -6.64 -16.66
N PHE A 27 2.88 -6.34 -15.46
CA PHE A 27 3.89 -5.32 -15.20
C PHE A 27 4.92 -5.82 -14.19
N LEU A 28 6.10 -5.19 -14.19
CA LEU A 28 7.15 -5.45 -13.21
C LEU A 28 7.13 -4.36 -12.14
N GLU A 29 6.94 -4.75 -10.88
CA GLU A 29 7.11 -3.88 -9.72
C GLU A 29 8.48 -4.13 -9.07
N VAL A 30 9.23 -3.05 -8.83
CA VAL A 30 10.52 -3.10 -8.12
C VAL A 30 10.48 -2.10 -6.98
N GLY A 31 10.64 -2.59 -5.76
CA GLY A 31 10.65 -1.77 -4.54
C GLY A 31 11.69 -2.26 -3.54
N ASN A 32 12.12 -1.36 -2.66
CA ASN A 32 13.02 -1.70 -1.56
C ASN A 32 12.30 -2.59 -0.53
N ARG A 33 13.04 -3.50 0.11
CA ARG A 33 12.55 -4.28 1.26
C ARG A 33 13.13 -3.73 2.55
N THR A 34 12.56 -2.63 3.05
CA THR A 34 12.94 -2.08 4.35
C THR A 34 12.22 -2.81 5.49
N PRO A 35 12.87 -3.01 6.65
CA PRO A 35 12.21 -3.61 7.82
C PRO A 35 11.08 -2.72 8.36
N GLU A 36 11.27 -1.41 8.32
CA GLU A 36 10.30 -0.38 8.69
C GLU A 36 9.71 0.32 7.45
N ASP A 37 8.42 0.63 7.50
CA ASP A 37 7.74 1.42 6.45
C ASP A 37 6.47 2.10 7.00
N VAL A 38 6.02 3.17 6.33
CA VAL A 38 4.75 3.85 6.63
C VAL A 38 3.98 4.07 5.34
N VAL A 39 2.81 3.45 5.25
CA VAL A 39 1.90 3.57 4.09
C VAL A 39 0.69 4.41 4.50
N LYS A 40 0.34 5.39 3.66
CA LYS A 40 -0.86 6.21 3.81
C LYS A 40 -1.79 5.90 2.64
N TYR A 41 -3.03 5.53 2.93
CA TYR A 41 -4.03 5.28 1.91
C TYR A 41 -4.87 6.55 1.77
N PRO A 42 -4.71 7.38 0.73
CA PRO A 42 -5.36 8.69 0.68
C PRO A 42 -6.88 8.59 0.56
N ASP A 43 -7.39 7.56 -0.11
CA ASP A 43 -8.82 7.36 -0.37
C ASP A 43 -9.57 6.71 0.81
N MET A 44 -8.85 6.28 1.84
CA MET A 44 -9.39 5.67 3.06
C MET A 44 -8.85 6.36 4.30
N ASP A 45 -9.58 6.35 5.40
CA ASP A 45 -9.03 6.82 6.68
C ASP A 45 -8.14 5.73 7.30
N LEU A 46 -7.01 5.45 6.63
CA LEU A 46 -6.17 4.29 6.88
C LEU A 46 -4.68 4.63 6.72
N MET A 47 -3.90 4.20 7.71
CA MET A 47 -2.45 4.15 7.69
C MET A 47 -1.98 2.77 8.11
N LEU A 48 -0.86 2.33 7.54
CA LEU A 48 -0.12 1.14 7.97
C LEU A 48 1.27 1.58 8.43
N THR A 49 1.63 1.22 9.66
CA THR A 49 3.01 1.30 10.15
C THR A 49 3.58 -0.10 10.26
N LYS A 50 4.63 -0.38 9.50
CA LYS A 50 5.37 -1.63 9.50
C LYS A 50 6.60 -1.52 10.39
N GLN A 51 6.79 -2.50 11.26
CA GLN A 51 7.97 -2.69 12.08
C GLN A 51 8.36 -4.18 12.07
N PRO A 52 9.59 -4.54 12.46
CA PRO A 52 9.99 -5.95 12.59
C PRO A 52 9.03 -6.73 13.50
N GLY A 53 8.34 -7.73 12.95
CA GLY A 53 7.41 -8.59 13.68
C GLY A 53 6.08 -7.93 14.07
N ASN A 54 5.79 -6.71 13.63
CA ASN A 54 4.55 -6.01 13.97
C ASN A 54 4.06 -5.12 12.83
N HIS A 55 2.77 -5.21 12.51
CA HIS A 55 2.08 -4.31 11.57
C HIS A 55 0.91 -3.68 12.30
N GLN A 56 0.82 -2.35 12.27
CA GLN A 56 -0.25 -1.61 12.93
C GLN A 56 -1.06 -0.84 11.91
N TYR A 57 -2.36 -1.06 11.90
CA TYR A 57 -3.32 -0.26 11.15
C TYR A 57 -3.94 0.80 12.07
N THR A 58 -3.94 2.04 11.61
CA THR A 58 -4.58 3.16 12.30
C THR A 58 -5.45 3.97 11.34
N ASP A 59 -6.35 4.79 11.88
CA ASP A 59 -6.86 5.94 11.13
C ASP A 59 -5.77 7.01 10.97
N ARG A 60 -6.09 8.12 10.29
CA ARG A 60 -5.11 9.22 10.06
C ARG A 60 -4.73 9.97 11.34
N ASP A 61 -5.53 9.85 12.40
CA ASP A 61 -5.26 10.43 13.72
C ASP A 61 -4.43 9.49 14.62
N GLY A 62 -4.14 8.28 14.14
CA GLY A 62 -3.32 7.28 14.84
C GLY A 62 -4.12 6.37 15.77
N LYS A 63 -5.46 6.41 15.73
CA LYS A 63 -6.29 5.50 16.51
C LYS A 63 -6.23 4.09 15.90
N PRO A 64 -5.98 3.04 16.69
CA PRO A 64 -6.04 1.67 16.20
C PRO A 64 -7.43 1.33 15.68
N ILE A 65 -7.50 0.71 14.50
CA ILE A 65 -8.75 0.29 13.84
C ILE A 65 -8.90 -1.23 13.77
N GLY A 66 -8.03 -1.96 14.48
CA GLY A 66 -8.04 -3.42 14.60
C GLY A 66 -7.20 -4.14 13.54
N ASP A 67 -7.07 -5.46 13.69
CA ASP A 67 -6.15 -6.29 12.90
C ASP A 67 -6.63 -6.54 11.46
N LYS A 68 -7.91 -6.23 11.17
CA LYS A 68 -8.54 -6.45 9.86
C LYS A 68 -9.43 -5.25 9.51
N VAL A 69 -8.96 -4.44 8.57
CA VAL A 69 -9.80 -3.43 7.90
C VAL A 69 -10.23 -4.04 6.57
N ALA A 70 -11.53 -4.22 6.38
CA ALA A 70 -12.06 -4.80 5.15
C ALA A 70 -11.63 -3.94 3.95
N GLY A 71 -10.92 -4.55 2.99
CA GLY A 71 -10.38 -3.86 1.81
C GLY A 71 -9.03 -3.16 2.01
N ALA A 72 -8.40 -3.27 3.18
CA ALA A 72 -7.04 -2.77 3.37
C ALA A 72 -6.00 -3.63 2.63
N PRO A 73 -5.09 -3.01 1.85
CA PRO A 73 -3.99 -3.73 1.20
C PRO A 73 -3.04 -4.33 2.25
N GLY A 74 -2.63 -5.58 2.04
CA GLY A 74 -1.73 -6.30 2.96
C GLY A 74 -2.43 -7.01 4.12
N SER A 75 -3.76 -7.13 4.09
CA SER A 75 -4.51 -8.03 4.98
C SER A 75 -4.33 -9.51 4.56
N ASP A 76 -3.11 -9.93 4.25
CA ASP A 76 -2.79 -11.29 3.81
C ASP A 76 -3.14 -12.32 4.91
N ASP A 77 -4.44 -12.64 5.04
CA ASP A 77 -4.88 -14.02 5.14
C ASP A 77 -4.36 -14.69 3.87
N LYS A 78 -3.30 -15.48 4.03
CA LYS A 78 -3.13 -16.65 3.18
C LYS A 78 -4.26 -17.63 3.43
#